data_AF-A0A1B7W4B7-F1
#
_entry.id   AF-A0A1B7W4B7-F1
#
_cell.length_a   1.000
_cell.length_b   1.000
_cell.length_c   1.000
_cell.angle_alpha   90.00
_cell.angle_beta   90.00
_cell.angle_gamma   90.00
#
_symmetry.space_group_name_H-M   'P 1'
#
loop_
_entity.id
_entity.type
_entity.pdbx_description
1 polymer ?
#
loop_
_entity_poly.entity_id
_entity_poly.type
_entity_poly.pdbx_seq_one_letter_code
_entity_poly.pdbx_strand_id
1 'polypeptide(L)'
;DIYFAALDPNQERLRQECMVSNIVYQYRPSADNQDAITIEQAAIALAFFSGNTEIIVVAKKEPSQLYKRYSSTLFNNNLSGITLCRYVRIFEYLDQSLISYAESLTNKQKMFYRHGKFFILDILSRRYQSLINKPEVNLSQDDLTEFSRIGADLAELIYTLAESQFASDEKGYLAIFRSLTDVQQLTSKVMQE
;
A
#
# COMPACT_ATOMS: atom_id res chain seq x y z
N ASP A 1 3.42 3.90 -20.01
CA ASP A 1 4.47 4.73 -19.40
C ASP A 1 3.78 5.85 -18.64
N ILE A 2 4.32 6.26 -17.49
CA ILE A 2 3.73 7.32 -16.66
C ILE A 2 3.68 8.66 -17.41
N TYR A 3 4.61 8.87 -18.34
CA TYR A 3 4.61 10.01 -19.27
C TYR A 3 3.36 10.10 -20.17
N PHE A 4 2.63 9.00 -20.37
CA PHE A 4 1.37 9.00 -21.13
C PHE A 4 0.13 9.18 -20.25
N ALA A 5 0.26 9.32 -18.93
CA ALA A 5 -0.87 9.59 -18.03
C ALA A 5 -1.61 10.89 -18.40
N ALA A 6 -0.90 11.87 -18.97
CA ALA A 6 -1.48 13.11 -19.44
C ALA A 6 -2.58 12.93 -20.51
N LEU A 7 -2.52 11.81 -21.26
CA LEU A 7 -3.45 11.45 -22.34
C LEU A 7 -4.63 10.61 -21.86
N ASP A 8 -4.62 10.16 -20.61
CA ASP A 8 -5.69 9.34 -20.04
C ASP A 8 -6.80 10.25 -19.47
N PRO A 9 -8.01 10.28 -20.08
CA PRO A 9 -9.11 11.11 -19.59
C PRO A 9 -9.55 10.72 -18.18
N ASN A 10 -9.33 9.48 -17.74
CA ASN A 10 -9.65 9.06 -16.37
C ASN A 10 -8.77 9.79 -15.34
N GLN A 11 -7.51 10.09 -15.69
CA GLN A 11 -6.61 10.83 -14.80
C GLN A 11 -7.06 12.28 -14.63
N GLU A 12 -7.55 12.92 -15.70
CA GLU A 12 -8.11 14.28 -15.60
C GLU A 12 -9.40 14.28 -14.77
N ARG A 13 -10.27 13.26 -14.93
CA ARG A 13 -11.46 13.10 -14.07
C ARG A 13 -11.06 13.01 -12.60
N LEU A 14 -10.11 12.11 -12.26
CA LEU A 14 -9.63 11.96 -10.88
C LEU A 14 -9.04 13.27 -10.35
N ARG A 15 -8.28 14.01 -11.17
CA ARG A 15 -7.74 15.33 -10.77
C ARG A 15 -8.85 16.30 -10.40
N GLN A 16 -9.91 16.38 -11.20
CA GLN A 16 -11.04 17.26 -10.94
C GLN A 16 -11.78 16.85 -9.65
N GLU A 17 -12.02 15.56 -9.45
CA GLU A 17 -12.66 15.03 -8.24
C GLU A 17 -11.83 15.31 -6.97
N CYS A 18 -10.51 15.11 -7.01
CA CYS A 18 -9.62 15.46 -5.89
C CYS A 18 -9.67 16.96 -5.57
N MET A 19 -9.73 17.80 -6.60
CA MET A 19 -9.77 19.26 -6.45
C MET A 19 -11.04 19.75 -5.73
N VAL A 20 -12.18 19.05 -5.87
CA VAL A 20 -13.41 19.34 -5.11
C VAL A 20 -13.16 19.27 -3.59
N SER A 21 -12.22 18.42 -3.16
CA SER A 21 -11.81 18.28 -1.76
C SER A 21 -10.60 19.15 -1.39
N ASN A 22 -10.22 20.12 -2.24
CA ASN A 22 -9.01 20.94 -2.11
C ASN A 22 -7.71 20.12 -2.06
N ILE A 23 -7.67 18.96 -2.73
CA ILE A 23 -6.49 18.11 -2.79
C ILE A 23 -5.90 18.18 -4.20
N VAL A 24 -4.62 18.52 -4.27
CA VAL A 24 -3.88 18.58 -5.53
C VAL A 24 -3.44 17.18 -5.91
N TYR A 25 -3.97 16.65 -7.01
CA TYR A 25 -3.50 15.41 -7.63
C TYR A 25 -2.64 15.73 -8.86
N GLN A 26 -1.37 15.36 -8.80
CA GLN A 26 -0.38 15.63 -9.84
C GLN A 26 -0.10 14.36 -10.66
N TYR A 27 -0.81 14.24 -11.77
CA TYR A 27 -0.64 13.15 -12.73
C TYR A 27 0.20 13.53 -13.97
N ARG A 28 0.63 14.80 -14.02
CA ARG A 28 1.51 15.35 -15.06
C ARG A 28 2.77 15.90 -14.38
N PRO A 29 3.93 15.89 -15.05
CA PRO A 29 5.07 16.65 -14.57
C PRO A 29 4.70 18.14 -14.47
N SER A 30 4.70 18.70 -13.26
CA SER A 30 4.50 20.13 -13.00
C SER A 30 5.46 20.60 -11.92
N ALA A 31 5.50 21.92 -11.66
CA ALA A 31 6.28 22.47 -10.56
C ALA A 31 5.99 21.71 -9.25
N ASP A 32 7.04 21.46 -8.47
CA ASP A 32 6.94 20.73 -7.21
C ASP A 32 5.93 21.41 -6.29
N ASN A 33 4.84 20.71 -6.03
CA ASN A 33 3.96 20.98 -4.91
C ASN A 33 4.21 19.87 -3.88
N GLN A 34 4.87 20.21 -2.79
CA GLN A 34 5.22 19.24 -1.75
C GLN A 34 4.01 18.58 -1.09
N ASP A 35 2.84 19.23 -1.16
CA ASP A 35 1.58 18.74 -0.59
C ASP A 35 0.70 17.99 -1.62
N ALA A 36 1.14 17.88 -2.87
CA ALA A 36 0.39 17.19 -3.91
C ALA A 36 0.56 15.67 -3.81
N ILE A 37 -0.54 14.96 -4.06
CA ILE A 37 -0.52 13.52 -4.30
C ILE A 37 -0.02 13.29 -5.73
N THR A 38 1.12 12.65 -5.90
CA THR A 38 1.61 12.28 -7.23
C THR A 38 0.95 10.99 -7.74
N ILE A 39 0.97 10.79 -9.06
CA ILE A 39 0.51 9.55 -9.68
C ILE A 39 1.31 8.31 -9.23
N GLU A 40 2.59 8.46 -8.91
CA GLU A 40 3.41 7.40 -8.33
C GLU A 40 2.96 7.04 -6.92
N GLN A 41 2.73 8.03 -6.06
CA GLN A 41 2.21 7.82 -4.70
C GLN A 41 0.83 7.16 -4.76
N ALA A 42 -0.04 7.65 -5.64
CA ALA A 42 -1.35 7.06 -5.93
C ALA A 42 -1.24 5.60 -6.38
N ALA A 43 -0.37 5.29 -7.34
CA ALA A 43 -0.20 3.93 -7.86
C ALA A 43 0.29 2.96 -6.77
N ILE A 44 1.23 3.43 -5.92
CA ILE A 44 1.73 2.66 -4.78
C ILE A 44 0.61 2.43 -3.76
N ALA A 45 -0.12 3.47 -3.37
CA ALA A 45 -1.26 3.34 -2.45
C ALA A 45 -2.30 2.35 -2.99
N LEU A 46 -2.74 2.53 -4.24
CA LEU A 46 -3.71 1.66 -4.90
C LEU A 46 -3.24 0.22 -5.01
N ALA A 47 -1.93 -0.02 -5.17
CA ALA A 47 -1.38 -1.37 -5.17
C ALA A 47 -1.72 -2.10 -3.86
N PHE A 48 -1.57 -1.45 -2.70
CA PHE A 48 -1.90 -2.01 -1.37
C PHE A 48 -3.36 -2.39 -1.21
N PHE A 49 -4.26 -1.61 -1.81
CA PHE A 49 -5.70 -1.83 -1.71
C PHE A 49 -6.28 -2.60 -2.90
N SER A 50 -5.43 -3.13 -3.78
CA SER A 50 -5.87 -3.88 -4.96
C SER A 50 -6.40 -5.28 -4.65
N GLY A 51 -6.02 -5.85 -3.49
CA GLY A 51 -6.28 -7.25 -3.14
C GLY A 51 -5.56 -8.27 -4.05
N ASN A 52 -4.64 -7.81 -4.90
CA ASN A 52 -3.91 -8.64 -5.85
C ASN A 52 -2.45 -8.82 -5.41
N THR A 53 -2.10 -10.05 -5.02
CA THR A 53 -0.76 -10.38 -4.53
C THR A 53 0.34 -10.14 -5.56
N GLU A 54 0.06 -10.32 -6.85
CA GLU A 54 1.04 -10.06 -7.92
C GLU A 54 1.40 -8.57 -7.96
N ILE A 55 0.40 -7.70 -7.87
CA ILE A 55 0.58 -6.24 -7.88
C ILE A 55 1.43 -5.80 -6.68
N ILE A 56 1.22 -6.37 -5.49
CA ILE A 56 2.03 -6.08 -4.29
C ILE A 56 3.48 -6.50 -4.46
N VAL A 57 3.72 -7.68 -5.03
CA VAL A 57 5.07 -8.19 -5.28
C VAL A 57 5.78 -7.29 -6.30
N VAL A 58 5.08 -6.84 -7.34
CA VAL A 58 5.61 -5.85 -8.29
C VAL A 58 5.90 -4.53 -7.58
N ALA A 59 5.01 -4.03 -6.73
CA ALA A 59 5.24 -2.81 -5.95
C ALA A 59 6.53 -2.91 -5.13
N LYS A 60 6.78 -4.08 -4.51
CA LYS A 60 7.99 -4.32 -3.70
C LYS A 60 9.27 -4.46 -4.53
N LYS A 61 9.16 -5.06 -5.72
CA LYS A 61 10.31 -5.40 -6.56
C LYS A 61 10.71 -4.28 -7.50
N GLU A 62 9.74 -3.64 -8.14
CA GLU A 62 9.90 -2.71 -9.26
C GLU A 62 8.75 -1.67 -9.29
N PRO A 63 8.64 -0.78 -8.30
CA PRO A 63 7.50 0.13 -8.17
C PRO A 63 7.28 1.03 -9.39
N SER A 64 8.34 1.37 -10.13
CA SER A 64 8.26 2.14 -11.38
C SER A 64 7.47 1.43 -12.50
N GLN A 65 7.26 0.11 -12.40
CA GLN A 65 6.47 -0.66 -13.36
C GLN A 65 4.97 -0.67 -13.03
N LEU A 66 4.56 -0.24 -11.83
CA LEU A 66 3.15 -0.33 -11.40
C LEU A 66 2.22 0.35 -12.38
N TYR A 67 2.49 1.61 -12.70
CA TYR A 67 1.65 2.35 -13.64
C TYR A 67 1.67 1.70 -15.03
N LYS A 68 2.85 1.33 -15.54
CA LYS A 68 2.99 0.75 -16.88
C LYS A 68 2.24 -0.57 -17.03
N ARG A 69 2.23 -1.42 -15.99
CA ARG A 69 1.67 -2.77 -16.03
C ARG A 69 0.22 -2.84 -15.59
N TYR A 70 -0.20 -1.99 -14.66
CA TYR A 70 -1.47 -2.13 -13.95
C TYR A 70 -2.34 -0.86 -13.92
N SER A 71 -2.07 0.15 -14.75
CA SER A 71 -2.84 1.42 -14.74
C SER A 71 -4.34 1.20 -14.82
N SER A 72 -4.83 0.32 -15.70
CA SER A 72 -6.27 0.04 -15.86
C SER A 72 -6.89 -0.66 -14.66
N THR A 73 -6.09 -1.42 -13.89
CA THR A 73 -6.54 -2.09 -12.67
C THR A 73 -6.55 -1.13 -11.49
N LEU A 74 -5.44 -0.40 -11.30
CA LEU A 74 -5.24 0.54 -10.20
C LEU A 74 -6.14 1.78 -10.33
N PHE A 75 -6.16 2.39 -11.52
CA PHE A 75 -6.96 3.57 -11.84
C PHE A 75 -8.14 3.18 -12.72
N ASN A 76 -8.97 2.26 -12.23
CA ASN A 76 -10.18 1.87 -12.95
C ASN A 76 -11.24 2.99 -12.93
N ASN A 77 -12.26 2.89 -13.79
CA ASN A 77 -13.28 3.93 -13.93
C ASN A 77 -14.24 4.03 -12.72
N ASN A 78 -14.24 3.04 -11.81
CA ASN A 78 -15.05 3.08 -10.59
C ASN A 78 -14.32 3.76 -9.42
N LEU A 79 -13.00 4.01 -9.56
CA LEU A 79 -12.23 4.73 -8.55
C LEU A 79 -12.67 6.19 -8.50
N SER A 80 -13.06 6.68 -7.32
CA SER A 80 -13.31 8.11 -7.11
C SER A 80 -12.05 8.84 -6.63
N GLY A 81 -11.97 10.15 -6.87
CA GLY A 81 -10.92 11.00 -6.31
C GLY A 81 -10.89 10.99 -4.78
N ILE A 82 -12.06 10.89 -4.13
CA ILE A 82 -12.18 10.77 -2.66
C ILE A 82 -11.53 9.47 -2.18
N THR A 83 -11.88 8.34 -2.79
CA THR A 83 -11.31 7.02 -2.45
C THR A 83 -9.80 7.02 -2.68
N LEU A 84 -9.35 7.57 -3.82
CA LEU A 84 -7.93 7.69 -4.12
C LEU A 84 -7.18 8.47 -3.03
N CYS A 85 -7.67 9.66 -2.69
CA CYS A 85 -7.05 10.49 -1.67
C CYS A 85 -7.02 9.79 -0.32
N ARG A 86 -8.13 9.16 0.09
CA ARG A 86 -8.20 8.42 1.35
C ARG A 86 -7.17 7.29 1.38
N TYR A 87 -7.08 6.49 0.31
CA TYR A 87 -6.11 5.39 0.23
C TYR A 87 -4.67 5.87 0.36
N VAL A 88 -4.33 7.01 -0.26
CA VAL A 88 -3.00 7.62 -0.10
C VAL A 88 -2.75 8.02 1.34
N ARG A 89 -3.72 8.66 2.03
CA ARG A 89 -3.59 9.03 3.46
C ARG A 89 -3.40 7.82 4.37
N ILE A 90 -4.16 6.74 4.14
CA ILE A 90 -4.01 5.49 4.89
C ILE A 90 -2.63 4.90 4.66
N PHE A 91 -2.18 4.84 3.40
CA PHE A 91 -0.86 4.33 3.06
C PHE A 91 0.25 5.14 3.73
N GLU A 92 0.25 6.48 3.61
CA GLU A 92 1.24 7.36 4.22
C GLU A 92 1.33 7.14 5.74
N TYR A 93 0.18 7.13 6.41
CA TYR A 93 0.12 6.94 7.86
C TYR A 93 0.69 5.59 8.30
N LEU A 94 0.25 4.50 7.66
CA LEU A 94 0.68 3.16 8.03
C LEU A 94 2.14 2.89 7.65
N ASP A 95 2.60 3.38 6.50
CA ASP A 95 4.00 3.23 6.06
C ASP A 95 4.94 3.93 7.03
N GLN A 96 4.62 5.17 7.42
CA GLN A 96 5.39 5.92 8.42
C GLN A 96 5.37 5.20 9.78
N SER A 97 4.21 4.75 10.24
CA SER A 97 4.07 4.05 11.52
C SER A 97 4.91 2.77 11.57
N LEU A 98 4.87 1.95 10.52
CA LEU A 98 5.67 0.72 10.43
C LEU A 98 7.16 0.99 10.31
N ILE A 99 7.58 2.01 9.55
CA ILE A 99 8.99 2.43 9.46
C ILE A 99 9.49 2.89 10.83
N SER A 100 8.76 3.78 11.50
CA SER A 100 9.14 4.28 12.83
C SER A 100 9.23 3.15 13.84
N TYR A 101 8.28 2.21 13.83
CA TYR A 101 8.34 1.04 14.70
C TYR A 101 9.56 0.15 14.39
N ALA A 102 9.87 -0.09 13.11
CA ALA A 102 11.02 -0.89 12.70
C ALA A 102 12.36 -0.32 13.21
N GLU A 103 12.48 0.99 13.34
CA GLU A 103 13.69 1.63 13.86
C GLU A 103 13.93 1.36 15.36
N SER A 104 12.89 1.02 16.12
CA SER A 104 12.99 0.61 17.53
C SER A 104 13.37 -0.87 17.73
N LEU A 105 13.31 -1.67 16.66
CA LEU A 105 13.57 -3.11 16.71
C LEU A 105 15.04 -3.44 16.40
N THR A 106 15.43 -4.68 16.71
CA THR A 106 16.78 -5.17 16.43
C THR A 106 16.79 -6.33 15.43
N ASN A 107 17.93 -6.50 14.76
CA ASN A 107 18.27 -7.70 13.98
C ASN A 107 17.16 -8.15 12.99
N LYS A 108 16.66 -9.38 13.18
CA LYS A 108 15.76 -10.08 12.28
C LYS A 108 14.38 -9.43 12.22
N GLN A 109 13.83 -9.00 13.36
CA GLN A 109 12.56 -8.29 13.41
C GLN A 109 12.64 -6.97 12.62
N LYS A 110 13.68 -6.17 12.80
CA LYS A 110 13.87 -4.94 12.02
C LYS A 110 13.87 -5.20 10.51
N MET A 111 14.53 -6.29 10.06
CA MET A 111 14.51 -6.69 8.64
C MET A 111 13.14 -7.16 8.17
N PHE A 112 12.39 -7.89 9.01
CA PHE A 112 11.01 -8.26 8.71
C PHE A 112 10.16 -7.02 8.46
N TYR A 113 10.14 -6.04 9.36
CA TYR A 113 9.31 -4.85 9.18
C TYR A 113 9.71 -4.02 7.95
N ARG A 114 11.02 -3.83 7.72
CA ARG A 114 11.52 -3.10 6.54
C ARG A 114 11.13 -3.77 5.21
N HIS A 115 11.09 -5.10 5.16
CA HIS A 115 10.81 -5.82 3.93
C HIS A 115 9.35 -6.25 3.78
N GLY A 116 8.68 -6.55 4.88
CA GLY A 116 7.32 -7.07 4.97
C GLY A 116 6.23 -6.02 5.11
N LYS A 117 6.56 -4.72 5.28
CA LYS A 117 5.55 -3.65 5.38
C LYS A 117 4.49 -3.73 4.28
N PHE A 118 4.88 -3.93 3.02
CA PHE A 118 3.94 -4.00 1.89
C PHE A 118 2.96 -5.16 2.02
N PHE A 119 3.42 -6.28 2.60
CA PHE A 119 2.59 -7.44 2.86
C PHE A 119 1.65 -7.22 4.05
N ILE A 120 2.12 -6.59 5.12
CA ILE A 120 1.29 -6.22 6.27
C ILE A 120 0.12 -5.34 5.81
N LEU A 121 0.40 -4.34 4.97
CA LEU A 121 -0.62 -3.43 4.44
C LEU A 121 -1.60 -4.13 3.49
N ASP A 122 -1.14 -5.09 2.68
CA ASP A 122 -2.01 -5.90 1.82
C ASP A 122 -2.97 -6.81 2.64
N ILE A 123 -2.48 -7.42 3.72
CA ILE A 123 -3.35 -8.22 4.59
C ILE A 123 -4.34 -7.34 5.33
N LEU A 124 -3.90 -6.17 5.82
CA LEU A 124 -4.77 -5.18 6.43
C LEU A 124 -5.87 -4.76 5.45
N SER A 125 -5.53 -4.51 4.19
CA SER A 125 -6.49 -4.09 3.17
C SER A 125 -7.57 -5.12 2.87
N ARG A 126 -7.20 -6.41 2.91
CA ARG A 126 -8.12 -7.51 2.69
C ARG A 126 -9.07 -7.73 3.87
N ARG A 127 -8.58 -7.59 5.11
CA ARG A 127 -9.34 -7.89 6.33
C ARG A 127 -10.23 -6.75 6.81
N TYR A 128 -9.83 -5.50 6.59
CA TYR A 128 -10.46 -4.34 7.23
C TYR A 128 -11.09 -3.36 6.23
N GLN A 129 -11.78 -3.89 5.22
CA GLN A 129 -12.39 -3.10 4.15
C GLN A 129 -13.38 -2.04 4.66
N SER A 130 -14.13 -2.30 5.73
CA SER A 130 -15.09 -1.33 6.28
C SER A 130 -14.43 -0.06 6.82
N LEU A 131 -13.26 -0.19 7.46
CA LEU A 131 -12.48 0.94 7.96
C LEU A 131 -11.82 1.72 6.82
N ILE A 132 -11.36 1.00 5.80
CA ILE A 132 -10.66 1.56 4.65
C ILE A 132 -11.62 2.31 3.72
N ASN A 133 -12.80 1.77 3.49
CA ASN A 133 -13.78 2.29 2.53
C ASN A 133 -14.75 3.31 3.12
N LYS A 134 -14.45 3.88 4.30
CA LYS A 134 -15.22 5.01 4.81
C LYS A 134 -15.18 6.18 3.82
N PRO A 135 -16.25 6.99 3.71
CA PRO A 135 -16.36 8.01 2.67
C PRO A 135 -15.50 9.26 2.93
N GLU A 136 -14.98 9.45 4.14
CA GLU A 136 -14.18 10.62 4.50
C GLU A 136 -12.77 10.54 3.91
N VAL A 137 -12.26 11.63 3.34
CA VAL A 137 -10.87 11.64 2.84
C VAL A 137 -9.86 11.61 3.99
N ASN A 138 -10.13 12.40 5.04
CA ASN A 138 -9.24 12.55 6.18
C ASN A 138 -9.49 11.45 7.20
N LEU A 139 -8.41 11.03 7.87
CA LEU A 139 -8.47 10.04 8.94
C LEU A 139 -8.80 10.75 10.24
N SER A 140 -9.88 10.33 10.89
CA SER A 140 -10.22 10.78 12.24
C SER A 140 -9.22 10.23 13.26
N GLN A 141 -9.19 10.80 14.47
CA GLN A 141 -8.32 10.26 15.53
C GLN A 141 -8.67 8.79 15.85
N ASP A 142 -9.94 8.42 15.80
CA ASP A 142 -10.39 7.05 15.98
C ASP A 142 -9.90 6.13 14.86
N ASP A 143 -9.89 6.61 13.60
CA ASP A 143 -9.30 5.86 12.48
C ASP A 143 -7.81 5.60 12.73
N LEU A 144 -7.05 6.63 13.12
CA LEU A 144 -5.62 6.51 13.37
C LEU A 144 -5.32 5.51 14.50
N THR A 145 -6.05 5.62 15.61
CA THR A 145 -5.91 4.71 16.75
C THR A 145 -6.22 3.27 16.34
N GLU A 146 -7.31 3.05 15.59
CA GLU A 146 -7.68 1.71 15.14
C GLU A 146 -6.67 1.16 14.12
N PHE A 147 -6.21 1.96 13.16
CA PHE A 147 -5.17 1.59 12.20
C PHE A 147 -3.86 1.19 12.88
N SER A 148 -3.44 1.94 13.91
CA SER A 148 -2.26 1.60 14.72
C SER A 148 -2.42 0.25 15.40
N ARG A 149 -3.58 0.03 16.04
CA ARG A 149 -3.87 -1.21 16.78
C ARG A 149 -3.88 -2.42 15.83
N ILE A 150 -4.68 -2.39 14.77
CA ILE A 150 -4.78 -3.51 13.82
C ILE A 150 -3.47 -3.72 13.07
N GLY A 151 -2.72 -2.66 12.78
CA GLY A 151 -1.44 -2.72 12.10
C GLY A 151 -0.39 -3.45 12.94
N ALA A 152 -0.33 -3.15 14.23
CA ALA A 152 0.55 -3.84 15.18
C ALA A 152 0.16 -5.32 15.34
N ASP A 153 -1.13 -5.59 15.59
CA ASP A 153 -1.66 -6.96 15.76
C ASP A 153 -1.36 -7.84 14.54
N LEU A 154 -1.60 -7.31 13.32
CA LEU A 154 -1.29 -8.02 12.09
C LEU A 154 0.21 -8.21 11.88
N ALA A 155 1.02 -7.22 12.18
CA ALA A 155 2.46 -7.33 11.99
C ALA A 155 3.05 -8.43 12.89
N GLU A 156 2.59 -8.54 14.14
CA GLU A 156 3.01 -9.60 15.06
C GLU A 156 2.55 -10.98 14.61
N LEU A 157 1.27 -11.12 14.20
CA LEU A 157 0.73 -12.36 13.65
C LEU A 157 1.55 -12.81 12.42
N ILE A 158 1.74 -11.91 11.45
CA ILE A 158 2.45 -12.22 10.21
C ILE A 158 3.91 -12.56 10.52
N TYR A 159 4.57 -11.84 11.42
CA TYR A 159 5.95 -12.14 11.82
C TYR A 159 6.05 -13.56 12.38
N THR A 160 5.14 -13.93 13.28
CA THR A 160 5.10 -15.28 13.89
C THR A 160 4.89 -16.37 12.83
N LEU A 161 3.96 -16.17 11.89
CA LEU A 161 3.69 -17.13 10.83
C LEU A 161 4.84 -17.24 9.83
N ALA A 162 5.49 -16.10 9.51
CA ALA A 162 6.66 -16.05 8.65
C ALA A 162 7.86 -16.74 9.30
N GLU A 163 8.10 -16.55 10.59
CA GLU A 163 9.14 -17.28 11.32
C GLU A 163 8.86 -18.78 11.32
N SER A 164 7.64 -19.20 11.59
CA SER A 164 7.26 -20.61 11.52
C SER A 164 7.45 -21.21 10.13
N GLN A 165 7.16 -20.46 9.06
CA GLN A 165 7.19 -20.97 7.68
C GLN A 165 8.59 -20.95 7.07
N PHE A 166 9.39 -19.93 7.37
CA PHE A 166 10.69 -19.69 6.74
C PHE A 166 11.88 -19.86 7.70
N ALA A 167 11.67 -20.43 8.91
CA ALA A 167 12.72 -20.65 9.90
C ALA A 167 13.95 -21.39 9.34
N SER A 168 13.73 -22.33 8.43
CA SER A 168 14.79 -23.14 7.80
C SER A 168 15.25 -22.61 6.44
N ASP A 169 14.68 -21.50 5.95
CA ASP A 169 15.09 -20.90 4.68
C ASP A 169 16.33 -20.01 4.91
N GLU A 170 17.36 -20.16 4.07
CA GLU A 170 18.52 -19.27 4.08
C GLU A 170 18.19 -17.90 3.46
N LYS A 171 17.02 -17.76 2.83
CA LYS A 171 16.53 -16.50 2.27
C LYS A 171 16.20 -15.48 3.36
N GLY A 172 16.75 -14.28 3.23
CA GLY A 172 16.30 -13.12 3.99
C GLY A 172 14.92 -12.62 3.54
N TYR A 173 14.23 -11.86 4.41
CA TYR A 173 12.88 -11.33 4.13
C TYR A 173 12.76 -10.51 2.84
N LEU A 174 13.84 -9.84 2.41
CA LEU A 174 13.83 -9.12 1.12
C LEU A 174 13.52 -10.07 -0.05
N ALA A 175 14.13 -11.27 -0.06
CA ALA A 175 13.92 -12.25 -1.11
C ALA A 175 12.51 -12.85 -1.02
N ILE A 176 12.06 -13.19 0.20
CA ILE A 176 10.72 -13.72 0.49
C ILE A 176 9.65 -12.75 -0.04
N PHE A 177 9.67 -11.48 0.36
CA PHE A 177 8.65 -10.50 -0.05
C PHE A 177 8.77 -10.02 -1.51
N ARG A 178 9.76 -10.50 -2.26
CA ARG A 178 9.87 -10.31 -3.73
C ARG A 178 9.48 -11.55 -4.53
N SER A 179 9.15 -12.64 -3.86
CA SER A 179 8.78 -13.92 -4.46
C SER A 179 7.26 -14.08 -4.45
N LEU A 180 6.64 -14.16 -5.63
CA LEU A 180 5.18 -14.35 -5.72
C LEU A 180 4.73 -15.62 -5.01
N THR A 181 5.48 -16.72 -5.18
CA THR A 181 5.20 -18.01 -4.55
C THR A 181 5.23 -17.90 -3.03
N ASP A 182 6.29 -17.33 -2.46
CA ASP A 182 6.43 -17.26 -1.00
C ASP A 182 5.35 -16.35 -0.38
N VAL A 183 5.06 -15.23 -1.04
CA VAL A 183 3.99 -14.31 -0.61
C VAL A 183 2.61 -14.95 -0.72
N GLN A 184 2.30 -15.71 -1.77
CA GLN A 184 1.02 -16.41 -1.91
C GLN A 184 0.83 -17.49 -0.83
N GLN A 185 1.89 -18.26 -0.54
CA GLN A 185 1.85 -19.25 0.53
C GLN A 185 1.62 -18.59 1.89
N LEU A 186 2.36 -17.52 2.21
CA LEU A 186 2.18 -16.78 3.45
C LEU A 186 0.79 -16.12 3.52
N THR A 187 0.28 -15.56 2.41
CA THR A 187 -1.09 -15.02 2.32
C THR A 187 -2.10 -16.09 2.71
N SER A 188 -1.98 -17.29 2.13
CA SER A 188 -2.91 -18.39 2.39
C SER A 188 -2.91 -18.81 3.85
N LYS A 189 -1.72 -18.88 4.48
CA LYS A 189 -1.57 -19.21 5.90
C LYS A 189 -2.15 -18.11 6.80
N VAL A 190 -1.79 -16.86 6.54
CA VAL A 190 -2.29 -15.72 7.31
C VAL A 190 -3.82 -15.68 7.22
N MET A 191 -4.42 -15.76 6.03
CA MET A 191 -5.87 -15.65 5.85
C MET A 191 -6.70 -16.80 6.46
N GLN A 192 -6.07 -17.84 7.02
CA GLN A 192 -6.74 -18.93 7.75
C GLN A 192 -6.87 -18.67 9.27
N GLU A 193 -6.13 -17.68 9.79
CA GLU A 193 -6.20 -17.21 11.20
C GLU A 193 -7.25 -16.10 11.36
#